data_AF-A0A3C0RE82-F1
#
_entry.id   AF-A0A3C0RE82-F1
#
_cell.length_a   1.000
_cell.length_b   1.000
_cell.length_c   1.000
_cell.angle_alpha   90.00
_cell.angle_beta   90.00
_cell.angle_gamma   90.00
#
_symmetry.space_group_name_H-M   'P 1'
#
loop_
_entity.id
_entity.type
_entity.pdbx_description
1 polymer ?
#
loop_
_entity_poly.entity_id
_entity_poly.type
_entity_poly.pdbx_seq_one_letter_code
_entity_poly.pdbx_strand_id
1 'polypeptide(L)'
;IGQLLQTLKKDYDVVILDCPPGISLLHENIFHGCDWVLMPNIPTTLSIRSYETVADYFKENGLDLSKLKCFFSMVDHRKNLHHETMQSFYKDKVFFKNYVPYLSDVEKMGTHQAPLETFAASSYAAACYRDLWKEISKHCIQ
;
A
#
# COMPACT_ATOMS: atom_id res chain seq x y z
N ILE A 1 17.72 -11.56 -0.68
CA ILE A 1 16.30 -11.56 -0.21
C ILE A 1 15.54 -12.75 -0.76
N GLY A 2 15.54 -13.03 -2.08
CA GLY A 2 14.81 -14.17 -2.65
C GLY A 2 15.05 -15.52 -1.95
N GLN A 3 16.30 -15.86 -1.61
CA GLN A 3 16.63 -17.11 -0.91
C GLN A 3 16.12 -17.15 0.55
N LEU A 4 16.09 -16.01 1.24
CA LEU A 4 15.50 -15.90 2.58
C LEU A 4 13.99 -16.12 2.51
N LEU A 5 13.32 -15.48 1.54
CA LEU A 5 11.88 -15.62 1.34
C LEU A 5 11.49 -17.06 0.98
N GLN A 6 12.31 -17.77 0.19
CA GLN A 6 12.06 -19.18 -0.14
C GLN A 6 12.03 -20.10 1.08
N THR A 7 12.87 -19.84 2.09
CA THR A 7 12.86 -20.62 3.34
C THR A 7 11.61 -20.35 4.16
N LEU A 8 11.17 -19.09 4.21
CA LEU A 8 9.97 -18.67 4.96
C LEU A 8 8.66 -19.17 4.34
N LYS A 9 8.64 -19.46 3.03
CA LYS A 9 7.44 -19.97 2.33
C LYS A 9 6.89 -21.28 2.91
N LYS A 10 7.67 -22.03 3.70
CA LYS A 10 7.21 -23.27 4.33
C LYS A 10 6.47 -23.06 5.65
N ASP A 11 6.71 -21.93 6.32
CA ASP A 11 6.28 -21.69 7.69
C ASP A 11 5.20 -20.61 7.81
N TYR A 12 5.00 -19.80 6.77
CA TYR A 12 4.07 -18.66 6.78
C TYR A 12 3.19 -18.62 5.53
N ASP A 13 1.90 -18.38 5.72
CA ASP A 13 0.94 -18.17 4.63
C ASP A 13 1.18 -16.81 3.93
N VAL A 14 1.56 -15.79 4.71
CA VAL A 14 1.75 -14.41 4.23
C VAL A 14 3.00 -13.80 4.88
N VAL A 15 3.85 -13.20 4.05
CA VAL A 15 5.03 -12.43 4.49
C VAL A 15 4.86 -10.99 4.02
N ILE A 16 4.80 -10.04 4.96
CA ILE A 16 4.74 -8.60 4.68
C ILE A 16 6.13 -8.01 4.91
N LEU A 17 6.67 -7.32 3.90
CA LEU A 17 7.95 -6.63 3.96
C LEU A 17 7.71 -5.12 3.99
N ASP A 18 8.01 -4.49 5.12
CA ASP A 18 8.03 -3.03 5.21
C ASP A 18 9.35 -2.50 4.63
N CYS A 19 9.25 -1.66 3.61
CA CYS A 19 10.39 -1.24 2.81
C CYS A 19 10.65 0.26 3.03
N PRO A 20 11.92 0.69 3.14
CA PRO A 20 12.22 2.12 3.17
C PRO A 20 11.76 2.80 1.88
N PRO A 21 11.53 4.12 1.88
CA PRO A 21 11.17 4.84 0.67
C PRO A 21 12.37 4.93 -0.30
N GLY A 22 12.10 4.80 -1.60
CA GLY A 22 13.07 5.09 -2.66
C GLY A 22 13.11 4.04 -3.77
N ILE A 23 14.10 4.18 -4.65
CA ILE A 23 14.46 3.19 -5.67
C ILE A 23 15.97 3.00 -5.56
N SER A 24 16.40 1.79 -5.25
CA SER A 24 17.80 1.41 -5.06
C SER A 24 17.97 -0.09 -5.30
N LEU A 25 19.20 -0.59 -5.23
CA LEU A 25 19.49 -2.02 -5.40
C LEU A 25 18.71 -2.92 -4.42
N LEU A 26 18.37 -2.40 -3.23
CA LEU A 26 17.51 -3.12 -2.28
C LEU A 26 16.10 -3.32 -2.85
N HIS A 27 15.52 -2.26 -3.42
CA HIS A 27 14.18 -2.28 -4.00
C HIS A 27 14.10 -3.21 -5.21
N GLU A 28 15.13 -3.22 -6.05
CA GLU A 28 15.23 -4.15 -7.17
C GLU A 28 15.16 -5.62 -6.71
N ASN A 29 15.96 -5.97 -5.70
CA ASN A 29 15.93 -7.31 -5.11
C ASN A 29 14.58 -7.66 -4.48
N ILE A 30 13.85 -6.67 -3.96
CA ILE A 30 12.51 -6.85 -3.40
C ILE A 30 11.50 -7.07 -4.53
N PHE A 31 11.48 -6.21 -5.55
CA PHE A 31 10.57 -6.30 -6.70
C PHE A 31 10.68 -7.64 -7.44
N HIS A 32 11.89 -8.19 -7.56
CA HIS A 32 12.10 -9.53 -8.10
C HIS A 32 11.67 -10.65 -7.15
N GLY A 33 11.79 -10.44 -5.84
CA GLY A 33 11.56 -11.45 -4.82
C GLY A 33 10.11 -11.55 -4.33
N CYS A 34 9.28 -10.53 -4.52
CA CYS A 34 7.91 -10.49 -4.06
C CYS A 34 6.87 -10.85 -5.14
N ASP A 35 5.76 -11.41 -4.66
CA ASP A 35 4.61 -11.73 -5.51
C ASP A 35 3.82 -10.44 -5.84
N TRP A 36 3.73 -9.51 -4.88
CA TRP A 36 3.01 -8.24 -5.00
C TRP A 36 3.80 -7.08 -4.38
N VAL A 37 3.59 -5.88 -4.92
CA VAL A 37 4.09 -4.61 -4.35
C VAL A 37 2.91 -3.72 -4.04
N LEU A 38 2.76 -3.35 -2.76
CA LEU A 38 1.70 -2.49 -2.27
C LEU A 38 2.28 -1.09 -1.99
N MET A 39 1.88 -0.10 -2.76
CA MET A 39 2.35 1.28 -2.62
C MET A 39 1.27 2.16 -1.96
N PRO A 40 1.50 2.67 -0.74
CA PRO A 40 0.64 3.70 -0.15
C PRO A 40 0.93 5.05 -0.82
N ASN A 41 -0.11 5.74 -1.28
CA ASN A 41 0.00 7.08 -1.87
C ASN A 41 -0.91 8.06 -1.13
N ILE A 42 -0.41 9.26 -0.85
CA ILE A 42 -1.26 10.37 -0.40
C ILE A 42 -1.91 10.95 -1.67
N PRO A 43 -3.20 11.27 -1.70
CA PRO A 43 -3.88 11.78 -2.92
C PRO A 43 -3.47 13.22 -3.24
N THR A 44 -2.21 13.40 -3.61
CA THR A 44 -1.54 14.67 -3.92
C THR A 44 -0.64 14.49 -5.13
N THR A 45 -0.42 15.58 -5.87
CA THR A 45 0.36 15.57 -7.11
C THR A 45 1.74 14.93 -6.94
N LEU A 46 2.47 15.27 -5.86
CA LEU A 46 3.82 14.77 -5.65
C LEU A 46 3.84 13.25 -5.41
N SER A 47 2.90 12.73 -4.63
CA SER A 47 2.84 11.29 -4.37
C SER A 47 2.41 10.48 -5.60
N ILE A 48 1.57 11.07 -6.48
CA ILE A 48 1.25 10.46 -7.78
C ILE A 48 2.47 10.42 -8.69
N ARG A 49 3.31 11.47 -8.72
CA ARG A 49 4.59 11.44 -9.45
C ARG A 49 5.51 10.32 -8.95
N SER A 50 5.53 10.05 -7.65
CA SER A 50 6.29 8.92 -7.11
C SER A 50 5.78 7.57 -7.63
N TYR A 51 4.46 7.38 -7.72
CA TYR A 51 3.88 6.19 -8.37
C TYR A 51 4.31 6.09 -9.83
N GLU A 52 4.19 7.17 -10.61
CA GLU A 52 4.59 7.18 -12.02
C GLU A 52 6.07 6.79 -12.19
N THR A 53 6.94 7.32 -11.32
CA THR A 53 8.37 7.00 -11.32
C THR A 53 8.63 5.51 -11.09
N VAL A 54 7.91 4.88 -10.14
CA VAL A 54 8.02 3.44 -9.89
C VAL A 54 7.45 2.64 -11.05
N ALA A 55 6.30 3.05 -11.59
CA ALA A 55 5.68 2.38 -12.73
C ALA A 55 6.57 2.42 -13.98
N ASP A 56 7.25 3.53 -14.23
CA ASP A 56 8.20 3.66 -15.34
C ASP A 56 9.46 2.84 -15.09
N TYR A 57 9.97 2.82 -13.85
CA TYR A 57 11.07 1.91 -13.49
C TYR A 57 10.71 0.43 -13.75
N PHE A 58 9.48 0.01 -13.45
CA PHE A 58 9.02 -1.34 -13.76
C PHE A 58 9.06 -1.62 -15.27
N LYS A 59 8.59 -0.68 -16.10
CA LYS A 59 8.62 -0.83 -17.56
C LYS A 59 10.04 -0.88 -18.10
N GLU A 60 10.91 0.02 -17.65
CA GLU A 60 12.30 0.14 -18.12
C GLU A 60 13.14 -1.10 -17.80
N ASN A 61 12.86 -1.76 -16.66
CA ASN A 61 13.59 -2.94 -16.21
C ASN A 61 12.88 -4.27 -16.53
N GLY A 62 11.80 -4.24 -17.33
CA GLY A 62 11.07 -5.43 -17.74
C GLY A 62 10.38 -6.17 -16.57
N LEU A 63 10.05 -5.45 -15.50
CA LEU A 63 9.30 -5.98 -14.36
C LEU A 63 7.81 -6.03 -14.68
N ASP A 64 7.12 -7.01 -14.10
CA ASP A 64 5.67 -7.15 -14.27
C ASP A 64 4.91 -6.08 -13.50
N LEU A 65 4.43 -5.05 -14.21
CA LEU A 65 3.64 -3.96 -13.66
C LEU A 65 2.33 -4.43 -13.03
N SER A 66 1.81 -5.60 -13.41
CA SER A 66 0.56 -6.14 -12.83
C SER A 66 0.70 -6.44 -11.34
N LYS A 67 1.93 -6.68 -10.86
CA LYS A 67 2.27 -6.88 -9.44
C LYS A 67 2.19 -5.60 -8.61
N LEU A 68 2.24 -4.43 -9.24
CA LEU A 68 2.15 -3.15 -8.56
C LEU A 68 0.69 -2.81 -8.31
N LYS A 69 0.34 -2.63 -7.04
CA LYS A 69 -0.97 -2.15 -6.59
C LYS A 69 -0.78 -0.97 -5.65
N CYS A 70 -1.66 0.02 -5.80
CA CYS A 70 -1.62 1.24 -5.02
C CYS A 70 -2.88 1.36 -4.17
N PHE A 71 -2.79 2.08 -3.05
CA PHE A 71 -3.98 2.51 -2.30
C PHE A 71 -3.76 3.91 -1.75
N PHE A 72 -4.85 4.63 -1.55
CA PHE A 72 -4.77 5.95 -0.95
C PHE A 72 -4.66 5.86 0.57
N SER A 73 -3.70 6.60 1.12
CA SER A 73 -3.47 6.73 2.55
C SER A 73 -3.52 8.21 2.95
N MET A 74 -3.67 8.47 4.26
CA MET A 74 -3.79 9.82 4.79
C MET A 74 -4.83 10.69 4.04
N VAL A 75 -5.96 10.07 3.66
CA VAL A 75 -7.00 10.76 2.90
C VAL A 75 -7.74 11.75 3.80
N ASP A 76 -7.60 13.03 3.48
CA ASP A 76 -8.42 14.12 4.02
C ASP A 76 -9.49 14.57 3.02
N HIS A 77 -10.75 14.21 3.25
CA HIS A 77 -11.89 14.57 2.40
C HIS A 77 -12.22 16.07 2.39
N ARG A 78 -11.67 16.85 3.31
CA ARG A 78 -11.87 18.30 3.35
C ARG A 78 -11.06 19.02 2.26
N LYS A 79 -10.11 18.33 1.63
CA LYS A 79 -9.26 18.87 0.57
C LYS A 79 -9.80 18.46 -0.80
N ASN A 80 -10.24 19.44 -1.60
CA ASN A 80 -10.72 19.19 -2.96
C ASN A 80 -9.72 18.42 -3.83
N LEU A 81 -8.42 18.76 -3.73
CA LEU A 81 -7.35 18.07 -4.44
C LEU A 81 -7.34 16.56 -4.18
N HIS A 82 -7.58 16.15 -2.93
CA HIS A 82 -7.62 14.74 -2.58
C HIS A 82 -8.78 14.04 -3.29
N HIS A 83 -9.96 14.66 -3.24
CA HIS A 83 -11.15 14.13 -3.91
C HIS A 83 -10.94 14.01 -5.43
N GLU A 84 -10.47 15.06 -6.08
CA GLU A 84 -10.21 15.09 -7.52
C GLU A 84 -9.17 14.04 -7.94
N THR A 85 -8.08 13.91 -7.16
CA THR A 85 -7.04 12.91 -7.41
C THR A 85 -7.62 11.51 -7.29
N MET A 86 -8.33 11.19 -6.21
CA MET A 86 -8.91 9.86 -6.01
C MET A 86 -9.90 9.49 -7.12
N GLN A 87 -10.75 10.43 -7.54
CA GLN A 87 -11.69 10.23 -8.65
C GLN A 87 -11.00 9.93 -9.98
N SER A 88 -9.86 10.58 -10.23
CA SER A 88 -9.07 10.36 -11.45
C SER A 88 -8.47 8.96 -11.50
N PHE A 89 -8.12 8.39 -10.34
CA PHE A 89 -7.49 7.06 -10.24
C PHE A 89 -8.46 5.92 -9.94
N TYR A 90 -9.72 6.17 -9.57
CA TYR A 90 -10.70 5.10 -9.35
C TYR A 90 -11.06 4.30 -10.63
N LYS A 91 -10.79 4.86 -11.81
CA LYS A 91 -10.91 4.13 -13.09
C LYS A 91 -9.67 3.29 -13.41
N ASP A 92 -8.55 3.59 -12.76
CA ASP A 92 -7.32 2.84 -12.90
C ASP A 92 -7.41 1.55 -12.08
N LYS A 93 -7.15 0.40 -12.71
CA LYS A 93 -7.18 -0.91 -12.04
C LYS A 93 -5.97 -1.14 -11.13
N VAL A 94 -4.99 -0.23 -11.15
CA VAL A 94 -3.82 -0.26 -10.28
C VAL A 94 -4.17 0.17 -8.85
N PHE A 95 -5.09 1.13 -8.69
CA PHE A 95 -5.49 1.65 -7.39
C PHE A 95 -6.66 0.88 -6.79
N PHE A 96 -6.50 0.45 -5.53
CA PHE A 96 -7.59 -0.05 -4.72
C PHE A 96 -8.61 1.05 -4.41
N LYS A 97 -9.87 0.63 -4.27
CA LYS A 97 -10.98 1.55 -4.00
C LYS A 97 -11.02 1.95 -2.52
N ASN A 98 -10.66 1.03 -1.63
CA ASN A 98 -10.57 1.32 -0.21
C ASN A 98 -9.30 2.13 0.10
N TYR A 99 -9.39 2.97 1.12
CA TYR A 99 -8.34 3.92 1.49
C TYR A 99 -8.21 4.00 3.01
N VAL A 100 -7.11 4.59 3.48
CA VAL A 100 -6.90 4.91 4.90
C VAL A 100 -7.09 6.41 5.13
N PRO A 101 -8.06 6.83 5.97
CA PRO A 101 -8.33 8.24 6.22
C PRO A 101 -7.28 8.87 7.14
N TYR A 102 -7.11 10.19 7.03
CA TYR A 102 -6.33 10.97 7.98
C TYR A 102 -7.19 11.29 9.22
N LEU A 103 -7.06 10.47 10.27
CA LEU A 103 -7.80 10.61 11.52
C LEU A 103 -6.89 10.44 12.75
N SER A 104 -7.24 11.12 13.83
CA SER A 104 -6.48 11.08 15.09
C SER A 104 -6.36 9.67 15.67
N ASP A 105 -7.33 8.79 15.43
CA ASP A 105 -7.25 7.41 15.90
C ASP A 105 -6.11 6.63 15.23
N VAL A 106 -5.80 6.91 13.95
CA VAL A 106 -4.64 6.34 13.24
C VAL A 106 -3.34 6.85 13.88
N GLU A 107 -3.25 8.15 14.17
CA GLU A 107 -2.05 8.75 14.80
C GLU A 107 -1.80 8.21 16.22
N LYS A 108 -2.87 7.93 16.97
CA LYS A 108 -2.79 7.33 18.32
C LYS A 108 -2.11 5.95 18.33
N MET A 109 -2.05 5.22 17.22
CA MET A 109 -1.28 3.97 17.16
C MET A 109 0.18 4.16 17.58
N GLY A 110 0.79 5.31 17.27
CA GLY A 110 2.16 5.63 17.69
C GLY A 110 2.29 5.80 19.21
N THR A 111 1.32 6.48 19.83
CA THR A 111 1.30 6.69 21.29
C THR A 111 0.99 5.40 22.04
N HIS A 112 0.02 4.61 21.56
CA HIS A 112 -0.36 3.34 22.17
C HIS A 112 0.62 2.19 21.86
N GLN A 113 1.48 2.36 20.85
CA GLN A 113 2.37 1.32 20.33
C GLN A 113 1.62 0.02 19.99
N ALA A 114 0.38 0.15 19.52
CA ALA A 114 -0.50 -0.97 19.27
C ALA A 114 -1.32 -0.73 18.00
N PRO A 115 -1.73 -1.80 17.28
CA PRO A 115 -2.61 -1.67 16.13
C PRO A 115 -3.96 -1.09 16.53
N LEU A 116 -4.57 -0.34 15.62
CA LEU A 116 -5.86 0.32 15.83
C LEU A 116 -6.98 -0.62 16.32
N GLU A 117 -6.96 -1.87 15.83
CA GLU A 117 -7.91 -2.93 16.23
C GLU A 117 -7.87 -3.27 17.72
N THR A 118 -6.77 -2.99 18.42
CA THR A 118 -6.63 -3.37 19.84
C THR A 118 -7.27 -2.37 20.80
N PHE A 119 -7.33 -1.08 20.43
CA PHE A 119 -7.81 -0.02 21.33
C PHE A 119 -8.96 0.81 20.76
N ALA A 120 -9.20 0.76 19.44
CA ALA A 120 -10.25 1.51 18.77
C ALA A 120 -10.89 0.72 17.61
N ALA A 121 -11.19 -0.57 17.84
CA ALA A 121 -11.75 -1.49 16.85
C ALA A 121 -13.07 -1.01 16.20
N SER A 122 -13.87 -0.23 16.93
CA SER A 122 -15.15 0.34 16.48
C SER A 122 -14.99 1.66 15.73
N SER A 123 -13.77 2.20 15.60
CA SER A 123 -13.52 3.44 14.90
C SER A 123 -13.74 3.30 13.39
N TYR A 124 -14.07 4.41 12.73
CA TYR A 124 -14.16 4.46 11.28
C TYR A 124 -12.82 4.07 10.62
N ALA A 125 -11.69 4.51 11.19
CA ALA A 125 -10.37 4.16 10.68
C ALA A 125 -10.11 2.64 10.73
N ALA A 126 -10.56 1.94 11.79
CA ALA A 126 -10.42 0.49 11.88
C ALA A 126 -11.25 -0.22 10.79
N ALA A 127 -12.48 0.25 10.55
CA ALA A 127 -13.30 -0.25 9.45
C ALA A 127 -12.61 -0.07 8.08
N CYS A 128 -12.01 1.10 7.83
CA CYS A 128 -11.25 1.37 6.61
C CYS A 128 -10.06 0.41 6.42
N TYR A 129 -9.28 0.14 7.47
CA TYR A 129 -8.19 -0.85 7.41
C TYR A 129 -8.71 -2.26 7.11
N ARG A 130 -9.82 -2.69 7.73
CA ARG A 130 -10.43 -3.99 7.44
C ARG A 130 -10.90 -4.11 6.00
N ASP A 131 -11.52 -3.07 5.47
CA ASP A 131 -12.04 -3.10 4.10
C ASP A 131 -10.89 -3.07 3.07
N LEU A 132 -9.84 -2.29 3.34
CA LEU A 132 -8.59 -2.35 2.56
C LEU A 132 -7.96 -3.74 2.62
N TRP A 133 -7.86 -4.35 3.80
CA TRP A 133 -7.30 -5.69 3.96
C TRP A 133 -8.11 -6.75 3.21
N LYS A 134 -9.44 -6.69 3.24
CA LYS A 134 -10.30 -7.58 2.44
C LYS A 134 -10.03 -7.43 0.95
N GLU A 135 -9.86 -6.20 0.47
CA GLU A 135 -9.55 -5.93 -0.93
C GLU A 135 -8.16 -6.46 -1.31
N ILE A 136 -7.13 -6.20 -0.50
CA ILE A 136 -5.78 -6.73 -0.70
C ILE A 136 -5.80 -8.25 -0.71
N SER A 137 -6.40 -8.88 0.30
CA SER A 137 -6.45 -10.34 0.42
C SER A 137 -7.10 -10.96 -0.81
N LYS A 138 -8.25 -10.42 -1.25
CA LYS A 138 -8.97 -10.92 -2.43
C LYS A 138 -8.13 -10.88 -3.73
N HIS A 139 -7.25 -9.89 -3.88
CA HIS A 139 -6.48 -9.70 -5.12
C HIS A 139 -5.08 -10.31 -5.05
N CYS A 140 -4.45 -10.31 -3.88
CA CYS A 140 -3.03 -10.60 -3.71
C CYS A 140 -2.74 -11.90 -2.97
N ILE A 141 -3.69 -12.42 -2.19
CA ILE A 141 -3.51 -13.61 -1.35
C ILE A 141 -4.50 -14.67 -1.85
N GLN A 142 -4.01 -15.68 -2.57
CA GLN A 142 -4.79 -16.84 -3.01
C GLN A 142 -4.43 -18.06 -2.17
#